data_AF-A0A7Y9MI51-F1
#
_entry.id   AF-A0A7Y9MI51-F1
#
_cell.length_a   1.000
_cell.length_b   1.000
_cell.length_c   1.000
_cell.angle_alpha   90.00
_cell.angle_beta   90.00
_cell.angle_gamma   90.00
#
_symmetry.space_group_name_H-M   'P 1'
#
loop_
_entity.id
_entity.type
_entity.pdbx_description
1 polymer ?
#
loop_
_entity_poly.entity_id
_entity_poly.type
_entity_poly.pdbx_seq_one_letter_code
_entity_poly.pdbx_strand_id
1 'polypeptide(L)'
;MRKLPALLAVVGLSALTLVGCTTAPAAGCDRPASSGSSLDDLVTVDGNRGTAPDVELYTPFQVRSTSHTDLEAGDGTALTTTEQAALLDVTIVSGETGEVLIQTPYDDDIARVAPMSQWYTPIPALEGALECATEGSRVVVGLAPGDILPEAAASIGLAEDESAVAVIDVRKAYLPRATGALQFNAGFTLPSVVRAADGTPGVIIPDGAAPSDLVVETLIRGDGPEVTGDVPVRVAYTGVLWDDKSVFDSSWGQAPVSFALGDVVPGFAAGLQGQTVGSQVMIVVPPDQGYGDAGQGSIPGGATLVFVVDILGLDEIS
;
A
#
# COMPACT_ATOMS: atom_id res chain seq x y z
N MET A 1 79.29 -1.03 -23.43
CA MET A 1 79.12 0.36 -22.94
C MET A 1 77.66 0.76 -23.13
N ARG A 2 77.11 1.44 -22.13
CA ARG A 2 75.71 1.86 -21.91
C ARG A 2 74.94 2.29 -23.17
N LYS A 3 73.65 1.91 -23.28
CA LYS A 3 72.46 2.78 -23.00
C LYS A 3 71.15 2.09 -23.47
N LEU A 4 70.14 2.09 -22.59
CA LEU A 4 68.70 1.89 -22.92
C LEU A 4 68.19 2.99 -23.85
N PRO A 5 67.14 2.73 -24.65
CA PRO A 5 65.80 3.25 -24.31
C PRO A 5 64.68 2.19 -24.53
N ALA A 6 63.77 1.98 -23.59
CA ALA A 6 62.48 2.67 -23.48
C ALA A 6 61.57 2.46 -24.71
N LEU A 7 60.62 1.53 -24.60
CA LEU A 7 59.46 1.49 -25.49
C LEU A 7 58.20 1.26 -24.66
N LEU A 8 57.24 2.16 -24.88
CA LEU A 8 56.09 2.46 -24.06
C LEU A 8 55.10 1.29 -23.94
N ALA A 9 54.58 1.14 -22.72
CA ALA A 9 53.33 0.47 -22.43
C ALA A 9 52.15 1.34 -22.90
N VAL A 10 51.24 0.76 -23.69
CA VAL A 10 49.87 1.24 -23.85
C VAL A 10 48.97 0.03 -23.62
N VAL A 11 48.67 -0.25 -22.35
CA VAL A 11 47.55 -1.13 -22.01
C VAL A 11 46.32 -0.24 -21.96
N GLY A 12 45.47 -0.36 -22.97
CA GLY A 12 44.16 0.28 -23.01
C GLY A 12 43.29 -0.31 -21.91
N LEU A 13 43.22 0.39 -20.78
CA LEU A 13 42.27 0.11 -19.71
C LEU A 13 40.93 0.74 -20.12
N SER A 14 40.15 0.00 -20.92
CA SER A 14 38.74 0.32 -21.15
C SER A 14 37.98 0.14 -19.84
N ALA A 15 37.87 1.22 -19.07
CA ALA A 15 36.93 1.34 -17.97
C ALA A 15 35.52 1.30 -18.56
N LEU A 16 34.92 0.11 -18.59
CA LEU A 16 33.46 -0.03 -18.63
C LEU A 16 32.93 0.59 -17.33
N THR A 17 32.55 1.85 -17.40
CA THR A 17 31.60 2.41 -16.44
C THR A 17 30.28 1.72 -16.70
N LEU A 18 30.08 0.56 -16.07
CA LEU A 18 28.73 0.11 -15.73
C LEU A 18 28.15 1.23 -14.87
N VAL A 19 27.43 2.16 -15.51
CA VAL A 19 26.37 2.89 -14.83
C VAL A 19 25.32 1.83 -14.58
N GLY A 20 25.49 1.07 -13.50
CA GLY A 20 24.38 0.36 -12.91
C GLY A 20 23.37 1.43 -12.59
N CYS A 21 22.24 1.42 -13.30
CA CYS A 21 21.02 2.04 -12.81
C CYS A 21 20.71 1.33 -11.49
N THR A 22 21.27 1.81 -10.39
CA THR A 22 20.69 1.57 -9.08
C THR A 22 19.36 2.30 -9.14
N THR A 23 18.30 1.56 -9.49
CA THR A 23 16.97 1.87 -8.99
C THR A 23 17.16 2.11 -7.50
N ALA A 24 17.01 3.37 -7.07
CA ALA A 24 17.01 3.66 -5.66
C ALA A 24 15.91 2.79 -5.06
N PRO A 25 16.19 1.96 -4.03
CA PRO A 25 15.11 1.30 -3.33
C PRO A 25 14.18 2.41 -2.83
N ALA A 26 12.88 2.26 -3.09
CA ALA A 26 11.85 3.02 -2.38
C ALA A 26 12.23 2.98 -0.89
N ALA A 27 12.32 4.15 -0.25
CA ALA A 27 12.89 4.33 1.09
C ALA A 27 12.55 3.13 2.00
N GLY A 28 13.59 2.30 2.21
CA GLY A 28 13.45 0.87 2.47
C GLY A 28 13.02 0.56 3.89
N CYS A 29 11.94 -0.20 4.00
CA CYS A 29 11.66 -1.00 5.19
C CYS A 29 12.56 -2.24 5.07
N ASP A 30 13.59 -2.36 5.91
CA ASP A 30 14.44 -3.54 5.91
C ASP A 30 13.67 -4.71 6.55
N ARG A 31 13.26 -5.68 5.72
CA ARG A 31 12.58 -6.91 6.17
C ARG A 31 13.41 -7.60 7.26
N PRO A 32 12.90 -7.70 8.50
CA PRO A 32 13.60 -8.42 9.56
C PRO A 32 13.93 -9.84 9.11
N ALA A 33 15.12 -10.32 9.43
CA ALA A 33 15.54 -11.66 9.03
C ALA A 33 14.58 -12.71 9.62
N SER A 34 14.27 -13.73 8.81
CA SER A 34 13.47 -14.88 9.21
C SER A 34 13.96 -15.43 10.55
N SER A 35 13.06 -15.53 11.52
CA SER A 35 13.37 -16.07 12.85
C SER A 35 13.10 -17.58 12.95
N GLY A 36 12.52 -18.18 11.91
CA GLY A 36 12.04 -19.55 11.89
C GLY A 36 12.86 -20.50 11.01
N SER A 37 14.18 -20.65 11.22
CA SER A 37 14.97 -21.65 10.46
C SER A 37 14.47 -23.09 10.61
N SER A 38 13.61 -23.36 11.61
CA SER A 38 12.93 -24.64 11.80
C SER A 38 11.57 -24.72 11.11
N LEU A 39 10.97 -23.60 10.67
CA LEU A 39 9.70 -23.60 9.95
C LEU A 39 9.88 -24.22 8.56
N ASP A 40 10.97 -23.85 7.87
CA ASP A 40 11.30 -24.33 6.53
C ASP A 40 11.43 -25.87 6.47
N ASP A 41 11.85 -26.49 7.59
CA ASP A 41 12.02 -27.95 7.69
C ASP A 41 10.75 -28.69 8.14
N LEU A 42 9.77 -27.98 8.73
CA LEU A 42 8.61 -28.58 9.42
C LEU A 42 7.27 -28.30 8.75
N VAL A 43 7.22 -27.29 7.88
CA VAL A 43 6.02 -26.85 7.18
C VAL A 43 6.28 -26.94 5.69
N THR A 44 5.49 -27.74 4.99
CA THR A 44 5.47 -27.75 3.53
C THR A 44 4.22 -27.01 3.06
N VAL A 45 4.40 -26.08 2.14
CA VAL A 45 3.30 -25.30 1.55
C VAL A 45 3.38 -25.42 0.04
N ASP A 46 2.35 -26.03 -0.54
CA ASP A 46 2.22 -26.24 -1.98
C ASP A 46 1.02 -25.44 -2.53
N GLY A 47 1.04 -25.17 -3.84
CA GLY A 47 -0.03 -24.48 -4.54
C GLY A 47 0.33 -23.07 -4.99
N ASN A 48 -0.35 -22.60 -6.02
CA ASN A 48 -0.06 -21.31 -6.62
C ASN A 48 -0.60 -20.16 -5.76
N ARG A 49 -0.01 -18.97 -5.89
CA ARG A 49 -0.65 -17.73 -5.43
C ARG A 49 -2.01 -17.56 -6.13
N GLY A 50 -2.98 -16.96 -5.44
CA GLY A 50 -4.34 -16.88 -5.97
C GLY A 50 -5.21 -18.10 -5.68
N THR A 51 -4.64 -19.14 -5.07
CA THR A 51 -5.38 -20.34 -4.72
C THR A 51 -5.04 -20.77 -3.31
N ALA A 52 -6.01 -21.38 -2.63
CA ALA A 52 -5.78 -21.94 -1.31
C ALA A 52 -4.60 -22.93 -1.36
N PRO A 53 -3.54 -22.72 -0.56
CA PRO A 53 -2.41 -23.61 -0.52
C PRO A 53 -2.76 -24.92 0.17
N ASP A 54 -2.08 -25.99 -0.23
CA ASP A 54 -2.03 -27.22 0.55
C ASP A 54 -0.91 -27.09 1.59
N VAL A 55 -1.24 -27.32 2.86
CA VAL A 55 -0.33 -27.07 3.99
C VAL A 55 -0.15 -28.37 4.75
N GLU A 56 1.05 -28.94 4.67
CA GLU A 56 1.42 -30.15 5.40
C GLU A 56 2.32 -29.81 6.58
N LEU A 57 1.94 -30.32 7.76
CA LEU A 57 2.67 -30.14 9.01
C LEU A 57 3.14 -31.48 9.56
N TYR A 58 4.36 -31.50 10.11
CA TYR A 58 4.78 -32.60 10.95
C TYR A 58 4.17 -32.45 12.35
N THR A 59 3.13 -33.22 12.65
CA THR A 59 2.36 -33.07 13.91
C THR A 59 2.85 -34.00 15.03
N PRO A 60 2.73 -33.58 16.30
CA PRO A 60 2.31 -32.25 16.74
C PRO A 60 3.43 -31.21 16.51
N PHE A 61 3.07 -30.09 15.89
CA PHE A 61 3.92 -28.93 15.67
C PHE A 61 3.81 -28.00 16.87
N GLN A 62 4.95 -27.59 17.41
CA GLN A 62 5.00 -26.69 18.58
C GLN A 62 6.09 -25.64 18.42
N VAL A 63 5.73 -24.39 18.71
CA VAL A 63 6.67 -23.27 18.81
C VAL A 63 6.51 -22.57 20.15
N ARG A 64 7.63 -22.12 20.72
CA ARG A 64 7.67 -21.45 22.04
C ARG A 64 7.51 -19.94 21.95
N SER A 65 7.68 -19.39 20.75
CA SER A 65 7.57 -17.99 20.44
C SER A 65 7.20 -17.85 18.98
N THR A 66 6.53 -16.75 18.62
CA THR A 66 6.27 -16.42 17.23
C THR A 66 7.55 -16.49 16.41
N SER A 67 7.47 -17.13 15.25
CA SER A 67 8.54 -17.11 14.27
C SER A 67 7.95 -16.99 12.88
N HIS A 68 8.73 -16.45 11.93
CA HIS A 68 8.29 -16.36 10.55
C HIS A 68 9.41 -16.73 9.58
N THR A 69 9.00 -17.11 8.38
CA THR A 69 9.84 -17.31 7.20
C THR A 69 9.09 -16.85 5.96
N ASP A 70 9.81 -16.27 5.00
CA ASP A 70 9.23 -15.81 3.73
C ASP A 70 9.51 -16.90 2.69
N LEU A 71 8.51 -17.74 2.38
CA LEU A 71 8.66 -18.80 1.37
C LEU A 71 8.82 -18.21 -0.02
N GLU A 72 8.08 -17.12 -0.28
CA GLU A 72 8.24 -16.29 -1.46
C GLU A 72 8.30 -14.84 -1.02
N ALA A 73 9.32 -14.11 -1.47
CA ALA A 73 9.39 -12.66 -1.30
C ALA A 73 8.78 -11.98 -2.53
N GLY A 74 7.85 -11.07 -2.29
CA GLY A 74 7.32 -10.17 -3.32
C GLY A 74 8.24 -8.99 -3.57
N ASP A 75 7.97 -8.24 -4.64
CA ASP A 75 8.70 -7.02 -5.02
C ASP A 75 7.80 -5.77 -5.00
N GLY A 76 6.54 -5.92 -4.62
CA GLY A 76 5.58 -4.83 -4.53
C GLY A 76 5.69 -3.99 -3.25
N THR A 77 4.64 -3.23 -2.97
CA THR A 77 4.60 -2.31 -1.82
C THR A 77 4.84 -3.05 -0.50
N ALA A 78 5.74 -2.53 0.33
CA ALA A 78 5.99 -3.06 1.67
C ALA A 78 4.88 -2.65 2.66
N LEU A 79 4.54 -3.57 3.57
CA LEU A 79 3.71 -3.29 4.74
C LEU A 79 4.54 -2.57 5.81
N THR A 80 4.16 -1.35 6.14
CA THR A 80 4.96 -0.45 7.00
C THR A 80 4.17 0.17 8.15
N THR A 81 2.84 0.12 8.11
CA THR A 81 1.98 0.69 9.15
C THR A 81 0.74 -0.17 9.37
N THR A 82 0.14 -0.09 10.55
CA THR A 82 -1.09 -0.83 10.90
C THR A 82 -2.33 -0.31 10.18
N GLU A 83 -2.36 0.96 9.79
CA GLU A 83 -3.51 1.55 9.09
C GLU A 83 -3.41 1.38 7.56
N GLN A 84 -2.31 0.79 7.08
CA GLN A 84 -2.12 0.52 5.66
C GLN A 84 -3.17 -0.47 5.17
N ALA A 85 -3.78 -0.13 4.04
CA ALA A 85 -4.76 -1.00 3.39
C ALA A 85 -4.04 -2.12 2.65
N ALA A 86 -4.51 -3.35 2.84
CA ALA A 86 -4.00 -4.53 2.16
C ALA A 86 -5.11 -5.55 1.91
N LEU A 87 -4.90 -6.41 0.92
CA LEU A 87 -5.64 -7.64 0.72
C LEU A 87 -4.72 -8.80 1.12
N LEU A 88 -5.13 -9.53 2.15
CA LEU A 88 -4.46 -10.77 2.56
C LEU A 88 -5.36 -11.97 2.29
N ASP A 89 -4.73 -13.05 1.87
CA ASP A 89 -5.29 -14.39 2.02
C ASP A 89 -4.55 -15.15 3.11
N VAL A 90 -5.31 -15.89 3.91
CA VAL A 90 -4.80 -16.51 5.13
C VAL A 90 -5.35 -17.93 5.24
N THR A 91 -4.45 -18.89 5.46
CA THR A 91 -4.78 -20.24 5.94
C THR A 91 -4.14 -20.44 7.31
N ILE A 92 -4.95 -20.75 8.33
CA ILE A 92 -4.45 -21.11 9.66
C ILE A 92 -4.68 -22.60 9.87
N VAL A 93 -3.64 -23.31 10.28
CA VAL A 93 -3.63 -24.76 10.50
C VAL A 93 -3.31 -25.05 11.96
N SER A 94 -4.05 -25.99 12.56
CA SER A 94 -3.80 -26.52 13.90
C SER A 94 -2.43 -27.18 13.96
N GLY A 95 -1.59 -26.79 14.93
CA GLY A 95 -0.31 -27.44 15.16
C GLY A 95 -0.46 -28.85 15.72
N GLU A 96 -1.53 -29.13 16.47
CA GLU A 96 -1.75 -30.46 17.05
C GLU A 96 -2.21 -31.48 16.00
N THR A 97 -3.14 -31.09 15.14
CA THR A 97 -3.84 -32.02 14.23
C THR A 97 -3.41 -31.89 12.78
N GLY A 98 -2.89 -30.73 12.37
CA GLY A 98 -2.66 -30.41 10.96
C GLY A 98 -3.93 -30.05 10.19
N GLU A 99 -5.09 -29.92 10.87
CA GLU A 99 -6.34 -29.53 10.24
C GLU A 99 -6.40 -28.00 10.00
N VAL A 100 -6.99 -27.61 8.86
CA VAL A 100 -7.24 -26.20 8.54
C VAL A 100 -8.36 -25.66 9.45
N LEU A 101 -8.04 -24.62 10.21
CA LEU A 101 -8.96 -23.93 11.13
C LEU A 101 -9.64 -22.73 10.48
N ILE A 102 -8.87 -21.94 9.74
CA ILE A 102 -9.34 -20.81 8.94
C ILE A 102 -8.77 -20.92 7.55
N GLN A 103 -9.59 -20.58 6.56
CA GLN A 103 -9.15 -20.34 5.21
C GLN A 103 -9.96 -19.18 4.62
N THR A 104 -9.29 -18.16 4.10
CA THR A 104 -9.95 -17.13 3.30
C THR A 104 -10.43 -17.71 1.96
N PRO A 105 -11.29 -16.99 1.22
CA PRO A 105 -11.77 -17.48 -0.08
C PRO A 105 -10.72 -17.66 -1.18
N TYR A 106 -9.56 -16.98 -1.08
CA TYR A 106 -8.56 -16.90 -2.17
C TYR A 106 -9.17 -16.40 -3.48
N ASP A 107 -10.10 -15.45 -3.40
CA ASP A 107 -10.66 -14.74 -4.54
C ASP A 107 -9.97 -13.39 -4.75
N ASP A 108 -10.17 -12.83 -5.95
CA ASP A 108 -9.66 -11.51 -6.31
C ASP A 108 -10.67 -10.40 -5.93
N ASP A 109 -11.44 -10.59 -4.85
CA ASP A 109 -12.44 -9.62 -4.40
C ASP A 109 -11.79 -8.45 -3.65
N ILE A 110 -11.58 -7.35 -4.37
CA ILE A 110 -10.97 -6.13 -3.82
C ILE A 110 -11.82 -5.44 -2.74
N ALA A 111 -13.10 -5.84 -2.58
CA ALA A 111 -13.93 -5.36 -1.48
C ALA A 111 -13.43 -5.86 -0.11
N ARG A 112 -12.59 -6.90 -0.07
CA ARG A 112 -11.95 -7.42 1.14
C ARG A 112 -10.73 -6.64 1.61
N VAL A 113 -10.28 -5.64 0.85
CA VAL A 113 -9.17 -4.78 1.28
C VAL A 113 -9.54 -4.10 2.59
N ALA A 114 -8.68 -4.26 3.59
CA ALA A 114 -8.89 -3.79 4.95
C ALA A 114 -7.60 -3.19 5.52
N PRO A 115 -7.68 -2.34 6.56
CA PRO A 115 -6.48 -1.92 7.28
C PRO A 115 -5.81 -3.12 7.96
N MET A 116 -4.49 -3.14 7.98
CA MET A 116 -3.70 -4.20 8.64
C MET A 116 -4.05 -4.39 10.12
N SER A 117 -4.51 -3.36 10.82
CA SER A 117 -4.98 -3.40 12.20
C SER A 117 -6.13 -4.39 12.40
N GLN A 118 -6.95 -4.65 11.38
CA GLN A 118 -7.99 -5.68 11.42
C GLN A 118 -7.41 -7.09 11.56
N TRP A 119 -6.24 -7.35 10.96
CA TRP A 119 -5.55 -8.64 11.05
C TRP A 119 -4.73 -8.77 12.33
N TYR A 120 -4.13 -7.66 12.79
CA TYR A 120 -3.30 -7.63 14.00
C TYR A 120 -4.12 -7.65 15.28
N THR A 121 -5.33 -7.10 15.28
CA THR A 121 -6.18 -7.08 16.49
C THR A 121 -6.45 -8.48 17.06
N PRO A 122 -6.93 -9.47 16.28
CA PRO A 122 -7.12 -10.83 16.81
C PRO A 122 -5.80 -11.60 17.01
N ILE A 123 -4.73 -11.25 16.29
CA ILE A 123 -3.43 -11.94 16.31
C ILE A 123 -2.28 -10.91 16.33
N PRO A 124 -1.98 -10.30 17.50
CA PRO A 124 -0.97 -9.24 17.58
C PRO A 124 0.43 -9.67 17.12
N ALA A 125 0.73 -10.97 17.25
CA ALA A 125 1.97 -11.56 16.78
C ALA A 125 2.24 -11.36 15.27
N LEU A 126 1.19 -11.14 14.47
CA LEU A 126 1.34 -10.89 13.03
C LEU A 126 2.00 -9.56 12.71
N GLU A 127 1.93 -8.56 13.59
CA GLU A 127 2.51 -7.24 13.32
C GLU A 127 4.02 -7.33 13.07
N GLY A 128 4.75 -7.98 13.98
CA GLY A 128 6.19 -8.22 13.80
C GLY A 128 6.50 -9.28 12.73
N ALA A 129 5.58 -10.23 12.50
CA ALA A 129 5.78 -11.26 11.49
C ALA A 129 5.65 -10.72 10.06
N LEU A 130 4.76 -9.75 9.82
CA LEU A 130 4.50 -9.14 8.52
C LEU A 130 5.19 -7.78 8.32
N GLU A 131 5.95 -7.31 9.30
CA GLU A 131 6.72 -6.07 9.20
C GLU A 131 7.62 -6.10 7.95
N CYS A 132 7.47 -5.09 7.09
CA CYS A 132 8.14 -4.95 5.80
C CYS A 132 7.90 -6.09 4.80
N ALA A 133 6.97 -7.02 5.04
CA ALA A 133 6.58 -7.98 4.02
C ALA A 133 5.98 -7.24 2.82
N THR A 134 6.34 -7.64 1.62
CA THR A 134 5.98 -6.95 0.37
C THR A 134 4.78 -7.60 -0.31
N GLU A 135 3.98 -6.82 -1.02
CA GLU A 135 2.99 -7.35 -1.97
C GLU A 135 3.63 -8.39 -2.90
N GLY A 136 2.96 -9.52 -3.03
CA GLY A 136 3.43 -10.72 -3.71
C GLY A 136 4.12 -11.75 -2.80
N SER A 137 4.35 -11.44 -1.52
CA SER A 137 4.99 -12.38 -0.59
C SER A 137 4.02 -13.47 -0.12
N ARG A 138 4.56 -14.67 0.10
CA ARG A 138 3.95 -15.75 0.88
C ARG A 138 4.77 -15.95 2.14
N VAL A 139 4.19 -15.63 3.28
CA VAL A 139 4.84 -15.68 4.60
C VAL A 139 4.24 -16.82 5.41
N VAL A 140 5.09 -17.65 6.00
CA VAL A 140 4.68 -18.68 6.97
C VAL A 140 5.04 -18.19 8.36
N VAL A 141 4.05 -18.19 9.25
CA VAL A 141 4.19 -17.75 10.63
C VAL A 141 3.84 -18.91 11.56
N GLY A 142 4.82 -19.34 12.36
CA GLY A 142 4.56 -20.22 13.49
C GLY A 142 4.06 -19.38 14.66
N LEU A 143 2.83 -19.62 15.10
CA LEU A 143 2.16 -18.93 16.20
C LEU A 143 2.27 -19.79 17.47
N ALA A 144 2.83 -19.21 18.52
CA ALA A 144 2.93 -19.83 19.84
C ALA A 144 1.59 -19.73 20.60
N PRO A 145 1.40 -20.57 21.64
CA PRO A 145 0.21 -20.46 22.48
C PRO A 145 0.09 -19.07 23.10
N GLY A 146 -1.07 -18.44 22.93
CA GLY A 146 -1.35 -17.08 23.38
C GLY A 146 -1.03 -15.95 22.38
N ASP A 147 -0.45 -16.26 21.21
CA ASP A 147 -0.24 -15.27 20.13
C ASP A 147 -1.55 -14.83 19.46
N ILE A 148 -2.54 -15.74 19.45
CA ILE A 148 -3.92 -15.45 19.06
C ILE A 148 -4.71 -15.12 20.33
N LEU A 149 -5.45 -14.01 20.32
CA LEU A 149 -6.27 -13.63 21.48
C LEU A 149 -7.29 -14.72 21.82
N PRO A 150 -7.58 -14.98 23.11
CA PRO A 150 -8.41 -16.12 23.53
C PRO A 150 -9.78 -16.20 22.84
N GLU A 151 -10.43 -15.06 22.61
CA GLU A 151 -11.72 -14.99 21.91
C GLU A 151 -11.60 -15.43 20.45
N ALA A 152 -10.54 -14.98 19.75
CA ALA A 152 -10.27 -15.36 18.37
C ALA A 152 -9.88 -16.84 18.27
N ALA A 153 -9.00 -17.33 19.17
CA ALA A 153 -8.60 -18.74 19.23
C ALA A 153 -9.81 -19.67 19.45
N ALA A 154 -10.68 -19.33 20.40
CA ALA A 154 -11.89 -20.09 20.67
C ALA A 154 -12.85 -20.11 19.47
N SER A 155 -12.95 -18.99 18.72
CA SER A 155 -13.83 -18.91 17.55
C SER A 155 -13.43 -19.83 16.40
N ILE A 156 -12.14 -20.20 16.34
CA ILE A 156 -11.57 -21.08 15.31
C ILE A 156 -11.31 -22.50 15.81
N GLY A 157 -11.67 -22.79 17.08
CA GLY A 157 -11.49 -24.11 17.68
C GLY A 157 -10.05 -24.45 18.09
N LEU A 158 -9.17 -23.45 18.24
CA LEU A 158 -7.79 -23.65 18.71
C LEU A 158 -7.74 -23.73 20.24
N ALA A 159 -7.05 -24.73 20.80
CA ALA A 159 -6.91 -24.85 22.25
C ALA A 159 -5.93 -23.81 22.84
N GLU A 160 -6.09 -23.48 24.13
CA GLU A 160 -5.36 -22.39 24.79
C GLU A 160 -3.83 -22.59 24.82
N ASP A 161 -3.36 -23.84 24.85
CA ASP A 161 -1.96 -24.23 24.91
C ASP A 161 -1.42 -24.76 23.57
N GLU A 162 -2.17 -24.56 22.50
CA GLU A 162 -1.86 -25.08 21.17
C GLU A 162 -1.11 -24.07 20.31
N SER A 163 -0.12 -24.56 19.54
CA SER A 163 0.53 -23.77 18.49
C SER A 163 -0.27 -23.85 17.20
N ALA A 164 -0.14 -22.84 16.34
CA ALA A 164 -0.73 -22.86 15.00
C ALA A 164 0.30 -22.44 13.96
N VAL A 165 0.02 -22.74 12.70
CA VAL A 165 0.77 -22.20 11.56
C VAL A 165 -0.17 -21.38 10.71
N ALA A 166 0.21 -20.12 10.45
CA ALA A 166 -0.48 -19.26 9.50
C ALA A 166 0.34 -19.13 8.22
N VAL A 167 -0.26 -19.47 7.09
CA VAL A 167 0.25 -19.16 5.75
C VAL A 167 -0.48 -17.93 5.25
N ILE A 168 0.27 -16.88 4.93
CA ILE A 168 -0.28 -15.56 4.62
C ILE A 168 0.26 -15.12 3.26
N ASP A 169 -0.64 -14.91 2.32
CA ASP A 169 -0.34 -14.32 1.02
C ASP A 169 -0.66 -12.83 1.05
N VAL A 170 0.35 -11.98 0.85
CA VAL A 170 0.17 -10.53 0.69
C VAL A 170 -0.24 -10.25 -0.75
N ARG A 171 -1.54 -10.36 -1.04
CA ARG A 171 -2.08 -10.25 -2.40
C ARG A 171 -2.05 -8.83 -2.95
N LYS A 172 -2.30 -7.85 -2.08
CA LYS A 172 -2.23 -6.42 -2.42
C LYS A 172 -1.79 -5.60 -1.23
N ALA A 173 -0.94 -4.60 -1.44
CA ALA A 173 -0.62 -3.59 -0.44
C ALA A 173 -0.60 -2.20 -1.08
N TYR A 174 -1.37 -1.28 -0.51
CA TYR A 174 -1.46 0.10 -0.99
C TYR A 174 -0.48 0.99 -0.25
N LEU A 175 -0.01 2.06 -0.88
CA LEU A 175 0.80 3.05 -0.17
C LEU A 175 -0.01 3.67 0.98
N PRO A 176 0.59 3.93 2.16
CA PRO A 176 -0.13 4.57 3.26
C PRO A 176 -0.40 6.06 3.01
N ARG A 177 0.33 6.69 2.07
CA ARG A 177 0.22 8.09 1.63
C ARG A 177 1.01 8.28 0.33
N ALA A 178 0.98 9.48 -0.25
CA ALA A 178 1.89 9.85 -1.33
C ALA A 178 3.37 9.81 -0.88
N THR A 179 4.23 9.19 -1.69
CA THR A 179 5.66 8.92 -1.38
C THR A 179 6.64 9.51 -2.38
N GLY A 180 6.13 10.11 -3.46
CA GLY A 180 6.96 10.61 -4.56
C GLY A 180 7.79 11.86 -4.27
N ALA A 181 8.32 12.46 -5.34
CA ALA A 181 9.13 13.67 -5.27
C ALA A 181 8.27 14.94 -5.15
N LEU A 182 8.59 15.79 -4.17
CA LEU A 182 7.96 17.11 -4.01
C LEU A 182 8.07 17.95 -5.29
N GLN A 183 6.96 18.56 -5.68
CA GLN A 183 6.89 19.47 -6.81
C GLN A 183 6.67 20.90 -6.32
N PHE A 184 7.30 21.86 -6.99
CA PHE A 184 7.12 23.27 -6.68
C PHE A 184 5.80 23.77 -7.27
N ASN A 185 4.94 24.34 -6.42
CA ASN A 185 3.73 25.03 -6.86
C ASN A 185 4.02 26.54 -7.01
N ALA A 186 3.90 27.06 -8.24
CA ALA A 186 4.13 28.46 -8.56
C ALA A 186 2.85 29.33 -8.55
N GLY A 187 1.68 28.73 -8.29
CA GLY A 187 0.38 29.39 -8.37
C GLY A 187 0.08 30.25 -7.15
N PHE A 188 0.47 31.53 -7.17
CA PHE A 188 0.19 32.49 -6.09
C PHE A 188 -1.31 32.72 -5.80
N THR A 189 -2.20 32.34 -6.73
CA THR A 189 -3.66 32.44 -6.60
C THR A 189 -4.34 31.10 -6.36
N LEU A 190 -3.58 30.02 -6.20
CA LEU A 190 -4.10 28.68 -5.96
C LEU A 190 -4.03 28.31 -4.47
N PRO A 191 -4.81 27.31 -4.03
CA PRO A 191 -4.72 26.80 -2.67
C PRO A 191 -3.31 26.30 -2.35
N SER A 192 -2.93 26.47 -1.09
CA SER A 192 -1.70 25.90 -0.53
C SER A 192 -2.02 24.65 0.28
N VAL A 193 -1.14 23.66 0.23
CA VAL A 193 -1.32 22.39 0.92
C VAL A 193 -0.17 22.14 1.87
N VAL A 194 -0.50 21.91 3.14
CA VAL A 194 0.41 21.40 4.17
C VAL A 194 0.05 19.94 4.46
N ARG A 195 0.95 19.18 5.07
CA ARG A 195 0.73 17.76 5.35
C ARG A 195 1.11 17.44 6.79
N ALA A 196 0.28 16.67 7.47
CA ALA A 196 0.63 16.04 8.73
C ALA A 196 1.61 14.87 8.49
N ALA A 197 2.15 14.31 9.56
CA ALA A 197 3.16 13.25 9.49
C ALA A 197 2.62 11.93 8.87
N ASP A 198 1.31 11.69 9.03
CA ASP A 198 0.58 10.56 8.44
C ASP A 198 0.26 10.78 6.95
N GLY A 199 0.40 12.00 6.43
CA GLY A 199 0.07 12.39 5.06
C GLY A 199 -1.18 13.26 4.95
N THR A 200 -2.01 13.33 6.00
CA THR A 200 -3.28 14.05 5.98
C THR A 200 -3.08 15.51 5.55
N PRO A 201 -3.74 15.99 4.48
CA PRO A 201 -3.53 17.32 3.95
C PRO A 201 -4.33 18.37 4.74
N GLY A 202 -3.69 19.49 5.03
CA GLY A 202 -4.36 20.74 5.39
C GLY A 202 -4.41 21.66 4.16
N VAL A 203 -5.59 22.11 3.78
CA VAL A 203 -5.80 22.94 2.59
C VAL A 203 -6.09 24.38 3.01
N ILE A 204 -5.34 25.33 2.46
CA ILE A 204 -5.49 26.77 2.71
C ILE A 204 -5.92 27.43 1.41
N ILE A 205 -7.17 27.87 1.36
CA ILE A 205 -7.74 28.55 0.19
C ILE A 205 -7.46 30.07 0.30
N PRO A 206 -6.84 30.68 -0.72
CA PRO A 206 -6.55 32.11 -0.71
C PRO A 206 -7.83 32.93 -0.77
N ASP A 207 -7.75 34.19 -0.34
CA ASP A 207 -8.80 35.15 -0.60
C ASP A 207 -8.78 35.55 -2.08
N GLY A 208 -9.90 35.39 -2.78
CA GLY A 208 -10.01 35.74 -4.19
C GLY A 208 -11.07 34.94 -4.92
N ALA A 209 -11.27 35.31 -6.19
CA ALA A 209 -12.13 34.54 -7.08
C ALA A 209 -11.49 33.19 -7.39
N ALA A 210 -12.31 32.14 -7.40
CA ALA A 210 -11.88 30.83 -7.85
C ALA A 210 -11.55 30.83 -9.35
N PRO A 211 -10.61 29.98 -9.81
CA PRO A 211 -10.41 29.72 -11.22
C PRO A 211 -11.72 29.32 -11.92
N SER A 212 -11.96 29.86 -13.12
CA SER A 212 -13.11 29.47 -13.95
C SER A 212 -12.89 28.17 -14.71
N ASP A 213 -11.63 27.79 -14.91
CA ASP A 213 -11.24 26.56 -15.59
C ASP A 213 -10.78 25.51 -14.57
N LEU A 214 -10.84 24.23 -14.95
CA LEU A 214 -10.24 23.14 -14.18
C LEU A 214 -8.74 23.39 -14.03
N VAL A 215 -8.25 23.34 -12.79
CA VAL A 215 -6.81 23.41 -12.49
C VAL A 215 -6.37 22.12 -11.82
N VAL A 216 -5.28 21.54 -12.33
CA VAL A 216 -4.68 20.32 -11.80
C VAL A 216 -3.20 20.60 -11.52
N GLU A 217 -2.80 20.44 -10.26
CA GLU A 217 -1.43 20.66 -9.82
C GLU A 217 -0.90 19.42 -9.09
N THR A 218 0.11 18.78 -9.67
CA THR A 218 0.84 17.69 -8.99
C THR A 218 1.74 18.31 -7.92
N LEU A 219 1.48 18.02 -6.65
CA LEU A 219 2.24 18.54 -5.51
C LEU A 219 3.33 17.57 -5.05
N ILE A 220 3.09 16.28 -5.22
CA ILE A 220 4.07 15.20 -5.10
C ILE A 220 3.91 14.35 -6.35
N ARG A 221 5.00 14.06 -7.06
CA ARG A 221 5.01 13.19 -8.23
C ARG A 221 5.52 11.80 -7.83
N GLY A 222 4.61 10.84 -7.81
CA GLY A 222 4.92 9.43 -7.65
C GLY A 222 5.58 8.83 -8.89
N ASP A 223 6.11 7.63 -8.74
CA ASP A 223 6.82 6.86 -9.75
C ASP A 223 6.17 5.50 -10.05
N GLY A 224 5.01 5.22 -9.44
CA GLY A 224 4.25 4.01 -9.70
C GLY A 224 3.46 4.04 -11.02
N PRO A 225 2.62 3.02 -11.27
CA PRO A 225 1.81 2.93 -12.48
C PRO A 225 0.93 4.16 -12.72
N GLU A 226 0.68 4.45 -13.99
CA GLU A 226 -0.18 5.54 -14.42
C GLU A 226 -1.66 5.18 -14.25
N VAL A 227 -2.47 6.13 -13.80
CA VAL A 227 -3.93 6.02 -13.75
C VAL A 227 -4.48 6.21 -15.16
N THR A 228 -4.75 5.10 -15.85
CA THR A 228 -5.29 5.10 -17.23
C THR A 228 -6.81 5.25 -17.27
N GLY A 229 -7.49 4.76 -16.24
CA GLY A 229 -8.95 4.64 -16.16
C GLY A 229 -9.50 3.25 -16.50
N ASP A 230 -8.64 2.30 -16.86
CA ASP A 230 -9.05 0.92 -17.19
C ASP A 230 -9.42 0.11 -15.94
N VAL A 231 -8.78 0.41 -14.81
CA VAL A 231 -9.03 -0.18 -13.49
C VAL A 231 -9.34 0.90 -12.46
N PRO A 232 -10.10 0.58 -11.40
CA PRO A 232 -10.35 1.54 -10.32
C PRO A 232 -9.05 1.99 -9.65
N VAL A 233 -9.01 3.26 -9.24
CA VAL A 233 -7.91 3.86 -8.51
C VAL A 233 -8.27 3.94 -7.03
N ARG A 234 -7.33 3.56 -6.16
CA ARG A 234 -7.48 3.68 -4.71
C ARG A 234 -6.77 4.92 -4.20
N VAL A 235 -7.51 5.74 -3.47
CA VAL A 235 -7.05 7.08 -3.06
C VAL A 235 -7.36 7.37 -1.60
N ALA A 236 -6.61 8.31 -1.03
CA ALA A 236 -7.05 9.09 0.11
C ALA A 236 -7.23 10.55 -0.32
N TYR A 237 -8.31 11.21 0.11
CA TYR A 237 -8.59 12.58 -0.33
C TYR A 237 -9.22 13.44 0.76
N THR A 238 -9.12 14.75 0.57
CA THR A 238 -9.88 15.78 1.28
C THR A 238 -10.49 16.73 0.26
N GLY A 239 -11.79 16.96 0.36
CA GLY A 239 -12.56 17.91 -0.43
C GLY A 239 -12.95 19.15 0.38
N VAL A 240 -12.66 20.33 -0.16
CA VAL A 240 -12.92 21.63 0.47
C VAL A 240 -13.72 22.53 -0.47
N LEU A 241 -14.70 23.24 0.07
CA LEU A 241 -15.45 24.27 -0.68
C LEU A 241 -14.59 25.54 -0.78
N TRP A 242 -14.50 26.12 -1.98
CA TRP A 242 -13.72 27.36 -2.19
C TRP A 242 -14.22 28.53 -1.35
N ASP A 243 -15.54 28.78 -1.37
CA ASP A 243 -16.12 30.02 -0.87
C ASP A 243 -16.11 30.13 0.66
N ASP A 244 -16.50 29.06 1.35
CA ASP A 244 -16.56 29.05 2.83
C ASP A 244 -15.34 28.38 3.48
N LYS A 245 -14.43 27.83 2.67
CA LYS A 245 -13.18 27.19 3.09
C LYS A 245 -13.38 25.98 4.00
N SER A 246 -14.58 25.38 3.99
CA SER A 246 -14.91 24.23 4.83
C SER A 246 -14.63 22.91 4.12
N VAL A 247 -14.17 21.92 4.89
CA VAL A 247 -14.07 20.54 4.41
C VAL A 247 -15.50 19.99 4.29
N PHE A 248 -15.90 19.58 3.10
CA PHE A 248 -17.21 18.95 2.88
C PHE A 248 -17.12 17.42 2.90
N ASP A 249 -15.95 16.85 2.61
CA ASP A 249 -15.71 15.41 2.61
C ASP A 249 -14.23 15.07 2.79
N SER A 250 -13.92 13.93 3.39
CA SER A 250 -12.55 13.44 3.59
C SER A 250 -12.54 11.95 3.89
N SER A 251 -11.64 11.21 3.26
CA SER A 251 -11.43 9.78 3.53
C SER A 251 -10.35 9.49 4.58
N TRP A 252 -9.56 10.49 4.96
CA TRP A 252 -8.51 10.32 5.97
C TRP A 252 -9.08 9.91 7.33
N GLY A 253 -8.42 8.97 8.01
CA GLY A 253 -8.90 8.34 9.23
C GLY A 253 -9.86 7.16 9.00
N GLN A 254 -10.11 6.79 7.74
CA GLN A 254 -10.83 5.59 7.33
C GLN A 254 -10.00 4.78 6.33
N ALA A 255 -10.51 3.62 5.91
CA ALA A 255 -9.91 2.86 4.83
C ALA A 255 -9.91 3.69 3.52
N PRO A 256 -8.83 3.64 2.72
CA PRO A 256 -8.78 4.28 1.41
C PRO A 256 -9.92 3.86 0.49
N VAL A 257 -10.40 4.81 -0.30
CA VAL A 257 -11.59 4.65 -1.14
C VAL A 257 -11.18 4.27 -2.56
N SER A 258 -11.94 3.36 -3.17
CA SER A 258 -11.76 2.96 -4.57
C SER A 258 -12.76 3.70 -5.45
N PHE A 259 -12.26 4.27 -6.56
CA PHE A 259 -13.08 4.95 -7.55
C PHE A 259 -12.78 4.44 -8.96
N ALA A 260 -13.83 4.07 -9.69
CA ALA A 260 -13.75 4.05 -11.15
C ALA A 260 -13.87 5.49 -11.66
N LEU A 261 -13.04 5.91 -12.61
CA LEU A 261 -13.05 7.30 -13.11
C LEU A 261 -14.40 7.69 -13.75
N GLY A 262 -15.20 6.72 -14.19
CA GLY A 262 -16.54 6.96 -14.73
C GLY A 262 -17.62 7.28 -13.68
N ASP A 263 -17.37 7.01 -12.40
CA ASP A 263 -18.37 7.10 -11.32
C ASP A 263 -18.20 8.36 -10.44
N VAL A 264 -17.24 9.22 -10.79
CA VAL A 264 -16.93 10.47 -10.08
C VAL A 264 -17.21 11.70 -10.94
N VAL A 265 -17.22 12.89 -10.34
CA VAL A 265 -17.45 14.14 -11.09
C VAL A 265 -16.34 14.36 -12.14
N PRO A 266 -16.67 14.92 -13.33
CA PRO A 266 -15.73 15.00 -14.44
C PRO A 266 -14.38 15.65 -14.12
N GLY A 267 -14.38 16.73 -13.33
CA GLY A 267 -13.15 17.42 -12.96
C GLY A 267 -12.24 16.60 -12.05
N PHE A 268 -12.81 15.76 -11.17
CA PHE A 268 -12.04 14.85 -10.33
C PHE A 268 -11.40 13.75 -11.18
N ALA A 269 -12.17 13.11 -12.07
CA ALA A 269 -11.65 12.10 -13.00
C ALA A 269 -10.51 12.64 -13.87
N ALA A 270 -10.73 13.82 -14.47
CA ALA A 270 -9.74 14.49 -15.32
C ALA A 270 -8.46 14.87 -14.56
N GLY A 271 -8.58 15.21 -13.27
CA GLY A 271 -7.42 15.51 -12.43
C GLY A 271 -6.59 14.29 -12.03
N LEU A 272 -7.19 13.10 -12.01
CA LEU A 272 -6.48 11.85 -11.69
C LEU A 272 -5.90 11.15 -12.92
N GLN A 273 -6.57 11.25 -14.07
CA GLN A 273 -6.12 10.57 -15.28
C GLN A 273 -4.71 11.04 -15.70
N GLY A 274 -3.83 10.08 -16.02
CA GLY A 274 -2.44 10.35 -16.39
C GLY A 274 -1.50 10.66 -15.23
N GLN A 275 -2.01 10.71 -13.99
CA GLN A 275 -1.16 10.83 -12.80
C GLN A 275 -0.64 9.44 -12.40
N THR A 276 0.44 9.39 -11.64
CA THR A 276 1.08 8.15 -11.21
C THR A 276 0.77 7.81 -9.76
N VAL A 277 0.68 6.52 -9.44
CA VAL A 277 0.63 6.02 -8.06
C VAL A 277 1.80 6.57 -7.25
N GLY A 278 1.52 6.98 -6.01
CA GLY A 278 2.44 7.67 -5.11
C GLY A 278 2.41 9.20 -5.25
N SER A 279 1.59 9.74 -6.16
CA SER A 279 1.40 11.18 -6.33
C SER A 279 0.42 11.77 -5.31
N GLN A 280 0.62 13.05 -4.98
CA GLN A 280 -0.41 13.90 -4.39
C GLN A 280 -0.78 15.00 -5.40
N VAL A 281 -2.06 15.12 -5.70
CA VAL A 281 -2.58 16.05 -6.71
C VAL A 281 -3.61 16.97 -6.08
N MET A 282 -3.50 18.27 -6.34
CA MET A 282 -4.52 19.25 -6.04
C MET A 282 -5.36 19.52 -7.30
N ILE A 283 -6.68 19.45 -7.16
CA ILE A 283 -7.62 19.62 -8.26
C ILE A 283 -8.63 20.69 -7.86
N VAL A 284 -8.65 21.82 -8.58
CA VAL A 284 -9.66 22.86 -8.41
C VAL A 284 -10.71 22.69 -9.50
N VAL A 285 -11.90 22.23 -9.09
CA VAL A 285 -13.00 21.82 -9.98
C VAL A 285 -14.05 22.92 -10.06
N PRO A 286 -14.21 23.59 -11.21
CA PRO A 286 -15.28 24.56 -11.40
C PRO A 286 -16.67 23.86 -11.43
N PRO A 287 -17.76 24.61 -11.21
CA PRO A 287 -19.08 24.01 -10.99
C PRO A 287 -19.58 23.14 -12.15
N ASP A 288 -19.30 23.52 -13.38
CA ASP A 288 -19.68 22.81 -14.62
C ASP A 288 -19.02 21.43 -14.76
N GLN A 289 -17.90 21.22 -14.06
CA GLN A 289 -17.18 19.93 -13.98
C GLN A 289 -17.33 19.25 -12.61
N GLY A 290 -18.13 19.85 -11.71
CA GLY A 290 -18.47 19.34 -10.38
C GLY A 290 -19.94 18.95 -10.30
N TYR A 291 -20.67 19.54 -9.34
CA TYR A 291 -22.09 19.25 -9.10
C TYR A 291 -23.06 20.27 -9.73
N GLY A 292 -22.56 21.19 -10.55
CA GLY A 292 -23.36 22.17 -11.29
C GLY A 292 -24.22 23.07 -10.39
N ASP A 293 -25.24 23.69 -11.00
CA ASP A 293 -26.18 24.59 -10.31
C ASP A 293 -27.11 23.87 -9.32
N ALA A 294 -27.22 22.54 -9.43
CA ALA A 294 -28.06 21.74 -8.54
C ALA A 294 -27.40 21.50 -7.17
N GLY A 295 -26.07 21.36 -7.14
CA GLY A 295 -25.35 20.93 -5.93
C GLY A 295 -25.66 19.47 -5.56
N GLN A 296 -25.13 19.03 -4.41
CA GLN A 296 -25.34 17.67 -3.91
C GLN A 296 -25.14 17.62 -2.39
N GLY A 297 -26.17 17.21 -1.64
CA GLY A 297 -26.09 17.08 -0.18
C GLY A 297 -25.73 18.40 0.49
N SER A 298 -24.54 18.45 1.12
CA SER A 298 -23.99 19.66 1.76
C SER A 298 -23.33 20.63 0.78
N ILE A 299 -23.10 20.22 -0.47
CA ILE A 299 -22.43 21.02 -1.50
C ILE A 299 -23.46 21.94 -2.17
N PRO A 300 -23.31 23.28 -2.06
CA PRO A 300 -24.22 24.21 -2.72
C PRO A 300 -24.16 24.13 -4.25
N GLY A 301 -25.25 24.50 -4.90
CA GLY A 301 -25.25 24.71 -6.35
C GLY A 301 -24.29 25.84 -6.75
N GLY A 302 -23.56 25.65 -7.85
CA GLY A 302 -22.57 26.62 -8.32
C GLY A 302 -21.26 26.62 -7.54
N ALA A 303 -21.03 25.65 -6.65
CA ALA A 303 -19.81 25.59 -5.84
C ALA A 303 -18.57 25.17 -6.65
N THR A 304 -17.46 25.87 -6.41
CA THR A 304 -16.12 25.42 -6.83
C THR A 304 -15.51 24.56 -5.74
N LEU A 305 -14.97 23.40 -6.12
CA LEU A 305 -14.42 22.41 -5.18
C LEU A 305 -12.90 22.40 -5.29
N VAL A 306 -12.23 22.15 -4.17
CA VAL A 306 -10.80 21.87 -4.11
C VAL A 306 -10.62 20.47 -3.54
N PHE A 307 -10.05 19.57 -4.33
CA PHE A 307 -9.63 18.26 -3.86
C PHE A 307 -8.12 18.22 -3.69
N VAL A 308 -7.66 17.57 -2.63
CA VAL A 308 -6.27 17.10 -2.51
C VAL A 308 -6.31 15.60 -2.37
N VAL A 309 -5.67 14.91 -3.31
CA VAL A 309 -5.79 13.47 -3.50
C VAL A 309 -4.42 12.81 -3.50
N ASP A 310 -4.21 11.87 -2.59
CA ASP A 310 -3.09 10.93 -2.61
C ASP A 310 -3.51 9.69 -3.39
N ILE A 311 -2.75 9.34 -4.42
CA ILE A 311 -2.98 8.15 -5.24
C ILE A 311 -2.18 6.99 -4.65
N LEU A 312 -2.87 6.02 -4.05
CA LEU A 312 -2.24 5.00 -3.21
C LEU A 312 -1.99 3.67 -3.94
N GLY A 313 -2.72 3.42 -5.02
CA GLY A 313 -2.55 2.26 -5.88
C GLY A 313 -3.68 2.09 -6.87
N LEU A 314 -3.58 1.04 -7.68
CA LEU A 314 -4.63 0.59 -8.60
C LEU A 314 -5.22 -0.71 -8.07
N ASP A 315 -6.53 -0.89 -8.22
CA ASP A 315 -7.26 -2.09 -7.81
C ASP A 315 -7.12 -3.20 -8.86
N GLU A 316 -5.86 -3.51 -9.22
CA GLU A 316 -5.47 -4.62 -10.07
C GLU A 316 -4.73 -5.65 -9.21
N ILE A 317 -5.24 -6.89 -9.22
CA ILE A 317 -4.64 -8.03 -8.52
C ILE A 317 -3.85 -8.84 -9.54
N SER A 318 -2.57 -9.04 -9.26
CA SER A 318 -1.63 -9.84 -10.06
C SER A 318 -1.49 -11.27 -9.55
#